data_AF-A0A538QEB8-F1
#
_entry.id   AF-A0A538QEB8-F1
#
_cell.length_a   1.000
_cell.length_b   1.000
_cell.length_c   1.000
_cell.angle_alpha   90.00
_cell.angle_beta   90.00
_cell.angle_gamma   90.00
#
_symmetry.space_group_name_H-M   'P 1'
#
loop_
_entity.id
_entity.type
_entity.pdbx_description
1 polymer ?
#
loop_
_entity_poly.entity_id
_entity_poly.type
_entity_poly.pdbx_seq_one_letter_code
_entity_poly.pdbx_strand_id
1 'polypeptide(L)'
;MSSSEVARSPEAIRRTHVVVELIESLLTPALVNHPRVANLPEMVMRHGILQTAAFLRSKSRDSKNRPTMDGGLLDLLEACVKATTGSSIASRTLATLGLEKYMRVNEAAIEAAAWIALLAKARDGAPAPPEAT
;
A
#
# COMPACT_ATOMS: atom_id res chain seq x y z
N MET A 1 -20.45 -1.06 29.48
CA MET A 1 -19.39 -1.53 28.55
C MET A 1 -20.05 -1.86 27.22
N SER A 2 -19.38 -1.47 26.13
CA SER A 2 -19.56 -1.88 24.73
C SER A 2 -20.89 -1.63 24.02
N SER A 3 -20.86 -0.67 23.09
CA SER A 3 -21.22 -0.92 21.69
C SER A 3 -20.48 0.07 20.80
N SER A 4 -19.38 -0.41 20.23
CA SER A 4 -18.59 0.25 19.20
C SER A 4 -19.31 0.09 17.85
N GLU A 5 -20.25 0.99 17.56
CA GLU A 5 -20.67 1.25 16.19
C GLU A 5 -20.44 2.74 15.91
N VAL A 6 -19.16 3.08 15.73
CA VAL A 6 -18.82 4.30 15.01
C VAL A 6 -19.28 4.08 13.57
N ALA A 7 -20.47 4.58 13.25
CA ALA A 7 -20.97 4.66 11.88
C ALA A 7 -19.89 5.31 11.01
N ARG A 8 -19.20 4.51 10.20
CA ARG A 8 -18.18 5.03 9.28
C ARG A 8 -18.87 6.00 8.33
N SER A 9 -18.37 7.24 8.26
CA SER A 9 -18.88 8.26 7.33
C SER A 9 -18.95 7.67 5.90
N PRO A 10 -19.99 7.97 5.10
CA PRO A 10 -20.11 7.51 3.72
C PRO A 10 -18.87 7.82 2.86
N GLU A 11 -18.16 8.90 3.17
CA GLU A 11 -16.89 9.22 2.52
C GLU A 11 -15.77 8.24 2.86
N ALA A 12 -15.69 7.77 4.10
CA ALA A 12 -14.71 6.79 4.53
C ALA A 12 -14.93 5.44 3.82
N ILE A 13 -16.19 5.01 3.72
CA ILE A 13 -16.57 3.78 3.00
C ILE A 13 -16.19 3.89 1.51
N ARG A 14 -16.51 5.01 0.86
CA ARG A 14 -16.12 5.25 -0.54
C ARG A 14 -14.60 5.26 -0.73
N ARG A 15 -13.84 5.89 0.16
CA ARG A 15 -12.37 5.89 0.11
C ARG A 15 -11.80 4.48 0.25
N THR A 16 -12.32 3.68 1.18
CA THR A 16 -11.92 2.26 1.30
C THR A 16 -12.18 1.49 0.01
N HIS A 17 -13.34 1.69 -0.62
CA HIS A 17 -13.68 1.04 -1.88
C HIS A 17 -12.70 1.38 -3.01
N VAL A 18 -12.37 2.67 -3.18
CA VAL A 18 -11.42 3.13 -4.21
C VAL A 18 -10.03 2.53 -4.00
N VAL A 19 -9.56 2.43 -2.74
CA VAL A 19 -8.26 1.82 -2.44
C VAL A 19 -8.27 0.33 -2.76
N VAL A 20 -9.33 -0.39 -2.41
CA VAL A 20 -9.46 -1.83 -2.70
C VAL A 20 -9.46 -2.07 -4.22
N GLU A 21 -10.28 -1.35 -4.98
CA GLU A 21 -10.32 -1.47 -6.46
C GLU A 21 -8.96 -1.18 -7.09
N LEU A 22 -8.28 -0.14 -6.59
CA LEU A 22 -6.95 0.22 -7.06
C LEU A 22 -5.93 -0.90 -6.78
N ILE A 23 -5.93 -1.45 -5.56
CA ILE A 23 -5.05 -2.58 -5.22
C ILE A 23 -5.37 -3.78 -6.10
N GLU A 24 -6.65 -4.12 -6.29
CA GLU A 24 -7.02 -5.27 -7.12
C GLU A 24 -6.54 -5.15 -8.56
N SER A 25 -6.57 -3.93 -9.12
CA SER A 25 -6.10 -3.64 -10.48
C SER A 25 -4.57 -3.66 -10.63
N LEU A 26 -3.83 -3.29 -9.58
CA LEU A 26 -2.38 -3.11 -9.63
C LEU A 26 -1.58 -4.25 -8.98
N LEU A 27 -2.23 -5.07 -8.15
CA LEU A 27 -1.60 -6.21 -7.46
C LEU A 27 -1.39 -7.36 -8.45
N THR A 28 -0.19 -7.42 -9.01
CA THR A 28 0.17 -8.48 -9.97
C THR A 28 0.43 -9.83 -9.28
N PRO A 29 0.30 -10.96 -10.01
CA PRO A 29 0.65 -12.28 -9.46
C PRO A 29 2.08 -12.36 -8.91
N ALA A 30 3.03 -11.66 -9.55
CA ALA A 30 4.41 -11.59 -9.07
C ALA A 30 4.53 -10.88 -7.72
N LEU A 31 3.72 -9.83 -7.49
CA LEU A 31 3.70 -9.12 -6.21
C LEU A 31 3.03 -9.92 -5.09
N VAL A 32 1.98 -10.70 -5.39
CA VAL A 32 1.27 -11.53 -4.38
C VAL A 32 2.24 -12.39 -3.57
N ASN A 33 3.22 -13.00 -4.24
CA ASN A 33 4.19 -13.90 -3.63
C ASN A 33 5.46 -13.20 -3.12
N HIS A 34 5.52 -11.87 -3.23
CA HIS A 34 6.72 -11.13 -2.84
C HIS A 34 6.81 -11.04 -1.30
N PRO A 35 7.93 -11.44 -0.67
CA PRO A 35 8.01 -11.57 0.79
C PRO A 35 7.82 -10.23 1.52
N ARG A 36 8.05 -9.09 0.86
CA ARG A 36 7.79 -7.78 1.46
C ARG A 36 6.32 -7.39 1.50
N VAL A 37 5.46 -7.99 0.67
CA VAL A 37 4.02 -7.66 0.69
C VAL A 37 3.41 -8.01 2.04
N ALA A 38 3.70 -9.20 2.57
CA ALA A 38 3.22 -9.61 3.89
C ALA A 38 3.79 -8.74 5.03
N ASN A 39 5.03 -8.27 4.90
CA ASN A 39 5.73 -7.49 5.93
C ASN A 39 5.53 -5.97 5.81
N LEU A 40 4.91 -5.50 4.74
CA LEU A 40 4.76 -4.06 4.46
C LEU A 40 4.04 -3.31 5.58
N PRO A 41 2.96 -3.83 6.20
CA PRO A 41 2.30 -3.14 7.31
C PRO A 41 3.26 -2.89 8.49
N GLU A 42 4.02 -3.92 8.88
CA GLU A 42 4.98 -3.80 9.98
C GLU A 42 6.09 -2.80 9.65
N MET A 43 6.60 -2.81 8.41
CA MET A 43 7.61 -1.84 7.97
C MET A 43 7.13 -0.40 8.14
N VAL A 44 5.91 -0.08 7.67
CA VAL A 44 5.36 1.27 7.77
C VAL A 44 5.05 1.63 9.22
N MET A 45 4.48 0.72 10.01
CA MET A 45 4.17 0.97 11.42
C MET A 45 5.43 1.24 12.25
N ARG A 46 6.51 0.49 12.02
CA ARG A 46 7.72 0.56 12.84
C ARG A 46 8.67 1.67 12.41
N HIS A 47 8.75 1.96 11.12
CA HIS A 47 9.75 2.87 10.55
C HIS A 47 9.14 4.13 9.92
N GLY A 48 7.82 4.20 9.82
CA GLY A 48 7.12 5.26 9.12
C GLY A 48 7.26 5.16 7.60
N ILE A 49 6.40 5.92 6.91
CA ILE A 49 6.31 5.92 5.44
C ILE A 49 7.57 6.50 4.79
N LEU A 50 8.24 7.47 5.42
CA LEU A 50 9.45 8.08 4.86
C LEU A 50 10.58 7.06 4.71
N GLN A 51 10.90 6.34 5.79
CA GLN A 51 11.98 5.35 5.77
C GLN A 51 11.60 4.13 4.92
N THR A 52 10.34 3.70 4.99
CA THR A 52 9.84 2.59 4.17
C THR A 52 9.91 2.89 2.68
N ALA A 53 9.45 4.06 2.24
CA ALA A 53 9.51 4.48 0.85
C ALA A 53 10.96 4.64 0.35
N ALA A 54 11.85 5.21 1.18
CA ALA A 54 13.27 5.32 0.85
C ALA A 54 13.93 3.94 0.70
N PHE A 55 13.59 2.99 1.58
CA PHE A 55 14.07 1.62 1.52
C PHE A 55 13.61 0.91 0.24
N LEU A 56 12.31 0.91 -0.07
CA LEU A 56 11.79 0.28 -1.29
C LEU A 56 12.40 0.94 -2.55
N ARG A 57 12.54 2.27 -2.55
CA ARG A 57 13.20 2.99 -3.64
C ARG A 57 14.65 2.55 -3.83
N SER A 58 15.40 2.31 -2.76
CA SER A 58 16.78 1.80 -2.85
C SER A 58 16.88 0.41 -3.49
N LYS A 59 15.78 -0.34 -3.51
CA LYS A 59 15.67 -1.68 -4.13
C LYS A 59 14.88 -1.69 -5.42
N SER A 60 14.35 -0.56 -5.87
CA SER A 60 13.40 -0.44 -6.99
C SER A 60 13.97 -0.75 -8.37
N ARG A 61 15.30 -0.73 -8.50
CA ARG A 61 16.02 -0.94 -9.76
C ARG A 61 17.12 -1.97 -9.56
N ASP A 62 17.31 -2.86 -10.53
CA ASP A 62 18.45 -3.78 -10.58
C ASP A 62 19.72 -3.09 -11.11
N SER A 63 20.83 -3.83 -11.21
CA SER A 63 22.10 -3.33 -11.75
C SER A 63 22.04 -2.91 -13.22
N LYS A 64 20.98 -3.29 -13.94
CA LYS A 64 20.70 -2.90 -15.34
C LYS A 64 19.63 -1.81 -15.43
N ASN A 65 19.30 -1.16 -14.31
CA ASN A 65 18.26 -0.12 -14.21
C ASN A 65 16.84 -0.60 -14.57
N ARG A 66 16.56 -1.90 -14.47
CA ARG A 66 15.23 -2.47 -14.71
C ARG A 66 14.38 -2.43 -13.44
N PRO A 67 13.06 -2.20 -13.53
CA PRO A 67 12.17 -2.26 -12.37
C PRO A 67 12.24 -3.61 -11.65
N THR A 68 12.23 -3.59 -10.33
CA THR A 68 12.14 -4.78 -9.48
C THR A 68 10.75 -4.92 -8.87
N MET A 69 10.47 -6.05 -8.21
CA MET A 69 9.24 -6.21 -7.43
C MET A 69 9.15 -5.22 -6.27
N ASP A 70 10.29 -4.82 -5.68
CA ASP A 70 10.35 -3.75 -4.68
C ASP A 70 9.92 -2.39 -5.28
N GLY A 71 10.26 -2.15 -6.55
CA GLY A 71 9.80 -0.98 -7.31
C GLY A 71 8.29 -1.04 -7.57
N GLY A 72 7.78 -2.19 -8.02
CA GLY A 72 6.34 -2.38 -8.20
C GLY A 72 5.55 -2.24 -6.90
N LEU A 73 6.09 -2.70 -5.78
CA LEU A 73 5.48 -2.54 -4.46
C LEU A 73 5.47 -1.07 -4.01
N LEU A 74 6.54 -0.34 -4.28
CA LEU A 74 6.60 1.10 -4.02
C LEU A 74 5.54 1.86 -4.83
N ASP A 75 5.43 1.54 -6.13
CA ASP A 75 4.48 2.20 -7.03
C ASP A 75 3.03 1.92 -6.62
N LEU A 76 2.72 0.68 -6.22
CA LEU A 76 1.41 0.30 -5.67
C LEU A 76 1.09 1.08 -4.38
N LEU A 77 2.03 1.14 -3.44
CA LEU A 77 1.84 1.88 -2.19
C LEU A 77 1.65 3.39 -2.44
N GLU A 78 2.46 3.97 -3.34
CA GLU A 78 2.34 5.36 -3.76
C GLU A 78 0.96 5.65 -4.36
N ALA A 79 0.47 4.79 -5.26
CA ALA A 79 -0.84 4.96 -5.87
C ALA A 79 -1.96 4.99 -4.81
N CYS A 80 -1.93 4.08 -3.83
CA CYS A 80 -2.92 4.00 -2.76
C CYS A 80 -2.87 5.22 -1.82
N VAL A 81 -1.67 5.63 -1.41
CA VAL A 81 -1.49 6.79 -0.52
C VAL A 81 -1.88 8.08 -1.23
N LYS A 82 -1.54 8.22 -2.51
CA LYS A 82 -1.91 9.39 -3.30
C LYS A 82 -3.42 9.45 -3.55
N ALA A 83 -4.08 8.32 -3.78
CA ALA A 83 -5.54 8.26 -3.95
C ALA A 83 -6.30 8.70 -2.68
N THR A 84 -5.73 8.45 -1.51
CA THR A 84 -6.36 8.79 -0.21
C THR A 84 -6.02 10.18 0.29
N THR A 85 -4.79 10.66 0.05
CA THR A 85 -4.27 11.89 0.67
C THR A 85 -3.91 12.98 -0.32
N GLY A 86 -3.93 12.69 -1.63
CA GLY A 86 -3.41 13.56 -2.69
C GLY A 86 -1.90 13.80 -2.63
N SER A 87 -1.18 13.15 -1.71
CA SER A 87 0.23 13.40 -1.46
C SER A 87 1.11 12.26 -1.98
N SER A 88 2.27 12.63 -2.51
CA SER A 88 3.30 11.67 -2.92
C SER A 88 4.16 11.24 -1.73
N ILE A 89 4.55 9.98 -1.69
CA ILE A 89 5.51 9.39 -0.76
C ILE A 89 6.97 9.54 -1.23
N ALA A 90 7.22 10.36 -2.25
CA ALA A 90 8.58 10.77 -2.60
C ALA A 90 9.26 11.44 -1.39
N SER A 91 10.51 11.06 -1.11
CA SER A 91 11.21 11.49 0.11
C SER A 91 11.29 13.01 0.25
N ARG A 92 11.47 13.74 -0.87
CA ARG A 92 11.45 15.20 -0.90
C ARG A 92 10.09 15.76 -0.49
N THR A 93 8.99 15.17 -0.98
CA THR A 93 7.64 15.58 -0.62
C THR A 93 7.38 15.35 0.86
N LEU A 94 7.67 14.14 1.36
CA LEU A 94 7.45 13.77 2.75
C LEU A 94 8.26 14.63 3.72
N ALA A 95 9.51 14.96 3.38
CA ALA A 95 10.39 15.77 4.23
C ALA A 95 9.95 17.24 4.36
N THR A 96 9.10 17.74 3.47
CA THR A 96 8.61 19.13 3.50
C THR A 96 7.18 19.26 4.02
N LEU A 97 6.52 18.14 4.34
CA LEU A 97 5.19 18.18 4.95
C LEU A 97 5.26 18.72 6.37
N GLY A 98 4.30 19.56 6.74
CA GLY A 98 4.04 19.84 8.16
C GLY A 98 3.63 18.55 8.89
N LEU A 99 3.93 18.48 10.18
CA LEU A 99 3.76 17.26 11.00
C LEU A 99 2.35 16.66 10.87
N GLU A 100 1.31 17.47 10.95
CA GLU A 100 -0.08 16.99 10.84
C GLU A 100 -0.37 16.33 9.49
N LYS A 101 0.12 16.93 8.39
CA LYS A 101 -0.05 16.36 7.05
C LYS A 101 0.82 15.10 6.88
N TYR A 102 2.02 15.08 7.44
CA TYR A 102 2.86 13.89 7.47
C TYR A 102 2.17 12.73 8.20
N MET A 103 1.59 12.97 9.38
CA MET A 103 0.88 11.94 10.16
C MET A 103 -0.30 11.36 9.37
N ARG A 104 -1.10 12.22 8.71
CA ARG A 104 -2.19 11.75 7.83
C ARG A 104 -1.69 10.87 6.68
N VAL A 105 -0.56 11.23 6.07
CA VAL A 105 0.06 10.41 5.01
C VAL A 105 0.59 9.09 5.55
N ASN A 106 1.17 9.10 6.76
CA ASN A 106 1.67 7.91 7.41
C ASN A 106 0.55 6.93 7.79
N GLU A 107 -0.56 7.43 8.35
CA GLU A 107 -1.75 6.64 8.67
C GLU A 107 -2.36 6.01 7.41
N ALA A 108 -2.54 6.80 6.35
CA ALA A 108 -3.01 6.29 5.06
C ALA A 108 -2.09 5.21 4.48
N ALA A 109 -0.77 5.33 4.68
CA ALA A 109 0.19 4.31 4.26
C ALA A 109 0.09 3.02 5.08
N ILE A 110 -0.18 3.10 6.39
CA ILE A 110 -0.43 1.93 7.23
C ILE A 110 -1.69 1.19 6.74
N GLU A 111 -2.77 1.92 6.49
CA GLU A 111 -4.03 1.35 5.99
C GLU A 111 -3.84 0.71 4.60
N ALA A 112 -3.19 1.42 3.67
CA ALA A 112 -2.89 0.89 2.34
C ALA A 112 -2.03 -0.38 2.41
N ALA A 113 -0.97 -0.38 3.23
CA ALA A 113 -0.13 -1.55 3.44
C ALA A 113 -0.92 -2.75 3.98
N ALA A 114 -1.81 -2.52 4.94
CA ALA A 114 -2.66 -3.57 5.50
C ALA A 114 -3.60 -4.18 4.45
N TRP A 115 -4.25 -3.35 3.62
CA TRP A 115 -5.09 -3.83 2.52
C TRP A 115 -4.31 -4.59 1.46
N ILE A 116 -3.12 -4.11 1.08
CA ILE A 116 -2.23 -4.80 0.13
C ILE A 116 -1.89 -6.20 0.63
N ALA A 117 -1.46 -6.31 1.90
CA ALA A 117 -1.12 -7.59 2.51
C ALA A 117 -2.34 -8.53 2.61
N LEU A 118 -3.50 -8.00 2.99
CA LEU A 118 -4.74 -8.77 3.12
C LEU A 118 -5.20 -9.34 1.77
N LEU A 119 -5.23 -8.50 0.73
CA LEU A 119 -5.66 -8.91 -0.61
C LEU A 119 -4.67 -9.85 -1.28
N ALA A 120 -3.37 -9.68 -1.04
CA ALA A 120 -2.37 -10.64 -1.49
C ALA A 120 -2.58 -12.02 -0.84
N LYS A 121 -2.79 -12.06 0.48
CA LYS A 121 -3.09 -13.31 1.19
C LYS A 121 -4.36 -13.99 0.68
N ALA A 122 -5.40 -13.21 0.36
CA ALA A 122 -6.63 -13.75 -0.22
C ALA A 122 -6.40 -14.35 -1.61
N ARG A 123 -5.51 -13.77 -2.43
CA ARG A 123 -5.17 -14.27 -3.77
C ARG A 123 -4.28 -15.51 -3.74
N ASP A 124 -3.35 -15.60 -2.80
CA ASP A 124 -2.49 -16.78 -2.63
C ASP A 124 -3.31 -18.04 -2.27
N GLY A 125 -4.40 -17.87 -1.53
CA GLY A 125 -5.33 -18.95 -1.16
C GLY A 125 -6.44 -19.25 -2.17
N ALA A 126 -6.53 -18.52 -3.29
CA ALA A 126 -7.62 -18.69 -4.25
C ALA A 126 -7.33 -19.85 -5.23
N PRO A 127 -8.30 -20.76 -5.47
CA PRO A 127 -8.14 -21.76 -6.52
C PRO A 127 -8.02 -21.07 -7.89
N ALA A 128 -7.18 -21.62 -8.77
CA ALA A 128 -7.04 -21.12 -10.13
C ALA A 128 -8.42 -21.05 -10.82
N PRO A 129 -8.73 -19.95 -11.54
CA PRO A 129 -9.99 -19.86 -12.26
C PRO A 129 -10.08 -21.01 -13.28
N PRO A 130 -11.28 -21.61 -13.48
CA PRO A 130 -11.45 -22.67 -14.47
C PRO A 130 -11.07 -22.12 -15.86
N GLU A 131 -10.24 -22.87 -16.59
CA GLU A 131 -9.91 -22.55 -17.96
C GLU A 131 -11.21 -22.49 -18.78
N ALA A 132 -11.46 -21.35 -19.41
CA ALA A 132 -12.58 -21.21 -20.33
C ALA A 132 -12.32 -22.10 -21.55
N THR A 133 -13.00 -23.24 -21.61
CA THR A 133 -13.12 -24.10 -22.80
C THR A 133 -13.90 -23.43 -23.91
#